data_AF-A0A699URP3-F1
#
_entry.id   AF-A0A699URP3-F1
#
_cell.length_a   1.000
_cell.length_b   1.000
_cell.length_c   1.000
_cell.angle_alpha   90.00
_cell.angle_beta   90.00
_cell.angle_gamma   90.00
#
_symmetry.space_group_name_H-M   'P 1'
#
loop_
_entity.id
_entity.type
_entity.pdbx_description
1 polymer ?
#
loop_
_entity_poly.entity_id
_entity_poly.type
_entity_poly.pdbx_seq_one_letter_code
_entity_poly.pdbx_strand_id
1 'polypeptide(L)'
;MPELEDITYSDDEDDEEPKRVHQALKDPSWIKAMQEKLLQFKMQKVWILVDLPHGKRAIGTKCVFRNTKDERGIMVRNKARLFAQGYTQEEGINYK
;
A
#
# COMPACT_ATOMS: atom_id res chain seq x y z
N MET A 1 -47.60 4.22 4.51
CA MET A 1 -46.33 4.89 4.17
C MET A 1 -45.58 5.06 5.47
N PRO A 2 -44.59 4.23 5.79
CA PRO A 2 -43.68 4.50 6.89
C PRO A 2 -42.58 5.46 6.42
N GLU A 3 -42.14 6.30 7.35
CA GLU A 3 -41.20 7.40 7.15
C GLU A 3 -39.79 6.87 6.88
N LEU A 4 -39.06 7.63 6.05
CA LEU A 4 -37.65 7.43 5.76
C LEU A 4 -36.87 7.67 7.05
N GLU A 5 -36.54 6.60 7.76
CA GLU A 5 -35.44 6.61 8.70
C GLU A 5 -34.20 7.06 7.92
N ASP A 6 -33.60 8.17 8.36
CA ASP A 6 -32.25 8.59 8.00
C ASP A 6 -31.32 7.40 8.27
N ILE A 7 -31.13 6.56 7.24
CA ILE A 7 -29.95 5.73 7.12
C ILE A 7 -28.80 6.71 6.98
N THR A 8 -28.29 7.16 8.12
CA THR A 8 -26.95 7.73 8.23
C THR A 8 -26.06 6.75 7.49
N TYR A 9 -25.59 7.18 6.32
CA TYR A 9 -24.62 6.48 5.54
C TYR A 9 -23.42 6.35 6.47
N SER A 10 -23.32 5.21 7.16
CA SER A 10 -22.11 4.83 7.85
C SER A 10 -21.11 4.66 6.72
N ASP A 11 -20.44 5.75 6.36
CA ASP A 11 -19.04 5.67 5.96
C ASP A 11 -18.39 4.91 7.12
N ASP A 12 -18.35 3.58 7.00
CA ASP A 12 -17.41 2.72 7.69
C ASP A 12 -16.05 3.31 7.33
N GLU A 13 -15.63 4.31 8.08
CA GLU A 13 -14.34 4.93 7.89
C GLU A 13 -13.32 3.82 8.10
N ASP A 14 -12.71 3.40 6.99
CA ASP A 14 -11.40 2.75 6.95
C ASP A 14 -10.33 3.72 7.51
N ASP A 15 -10.55 4.26 8.72
CA ASP A 15 -9.68 5.20 9.43
C ASP A 15 -8.35 4.55 9.86
N GLU A 16 -8.29 3.22 9.85
CA GLU A 16 -7.09 2.47 10.21
C GLU A 16 -6.15 2.22 9.03
N GLU A 17 -6.62 2.37 7.78
CA GLU A 17 -5.81 2.10 6.59
C GLU A 17 -5.15 3.38 6.05
N PRO A 18 -3.81 3.50 6.14
CA PRO A 18 -3.12 4.69 5.70
C PRO A 18 -3.20 4.80 4.18
N LYS A 19 -3.78 5.90 3.69
CA LYS A 19 -3.90 6.18 2.25
C LYS A 19 -2.54 6.55 1.62
N ARG A 20 -1.57 6.96 2.45
CA ARG A 20 -0.23 7.39 2.02
C ARG A 20 0.86 6.81 2.90
N VAL A 21 2.05 6.59 2.31
CA VAL A 21 3.23 6.05 3.02
C VAL A 21 3.59 6.90 4.23
N HIS A 22 3.53 8.24 4.15
CA HIS A 22 3.88 9.09 5.29
C HIS A 22 2.92 8.96 6.48
N GLN A 23 1.67 8.51 6.27
CA GLN A 23 0.73 8.21 7.36
C GLN A 23 1.07 6.84 7.96
N ALA A 24 1.34 5.86 7.10
CA ALA A 24 1.78 4.53 7.51
C ALA A 24 3.08 4.56 8.34
N LEU A 25 4.02 5.45 8.00
CA LEU A 25 5.28 5.62 8.72
C LEU A 25 5.13 6.19 10.14
N LYS A 26 3.94 6.68 10.53
CA LYS A 26 3.67 7.15 11.91
C LYS A 26 3.33 6.00 12.85
N ASP A 27 2.93 4.85 12.32
CA ASP A 27 2.52 3.69 13.11
C ASP A 27 3.58 2.56 13.00
N PRO A 28 4.14 2.10 14.12
CA PRO A 28 5.07 0.98 14.15
C PRO A 28 4.55 -0.30 13.48
N SER A 29 3.24 -0.57 13.56
CA SER A 29 2.59 -1.76 12.98
C SER A 29 2.71 -1.77 11.45
N TRP A 30 2.51 -0.61 10.84
CA TRP A 30 2.65 -0.42 9.39
C TRP A 30 4.11 -0.43 8.94
N ILE A 31 5.01 0.17 9.72
CA ILE A 31 6.46 0.09 9.48
C ILE A 31 6.92 -1.37 9.46
N LYS A 32 6.49 -2.16 10.46
CA LYS A 32 6.81 -3.60 10.54
C LYS A 32 6.31 -4.35 9.31
N ALA A 33 5.06 -4.09 8.88
CA ALA A 33 4.51 -4.72 7.68
C ALA A 33 5.31 -4.38 6.40
N MET A 34 5.77 -3.14 6.25
CA MET A 34 6.65 -2.74 5.13
C MET A 34 8.02 -3.43 5.20
N GLN A 35 8.61 -3.51 6.38
CA GLN A 35 9.89 -4.18 6.59
C GLN A 35 9.81 -5.68 6.31
N GLU A 36 8.76 -6.36 6.78
CA GLU A 36 8.51 -7.77 6.45
C GLU A 36 8.41 -7.97 4.93
N LYS A 37 7.73 -7.06 4.22
CA LYS A 37 7.60 -7.15 2.77
C LYS A 37 8.95 -6.94 2.05
N LEU A 38 9.72 -5.95 2.47
CA LEU A 38 11.08 -5.71 1.94
C LEU A 38 12.01 -6.90 2.22
N LEU A 39 11.93 -7.50 3.40
CA LEU A 39 12.70 -8.68 3.76
C LEU A 39 12.31 -9.87 2.88
N GLN A 40 11.01 -10.07 2.63
CA GLN A 40 10.54 -11.11 1.72
C GLN A 40 11.15 -10.96 0.31
N PHE A 41 11.21 -9.73 -0.22
CA PHE A 41 11.84 -9.50 -1.52
C PHE A 41 13.34 -9.83 -1.53
N LYS A 42 14.06 -9.52 -0.45
CA LYS A 42 15.46 -9.90 -0.28
C LYS A 42 15.63 -11.42 -0.23
N MET A 43 14.78 -12.12 0.54
CA MET A 43 14.84 -13.58 0.67
C MET A 43 14.51 -14.29 -0.64
N GLN A 44 13.51 -13.80 -1.37
CA GLN A 44 13.12 -14.36 -2.67
C GLN A 44 14.08 -13.96 -3.80
N LYS A 45 15.07 -13.08 -3.54
CA LYS A 45 16.04 -12.56 -4.52
C LYS A 45 15.41 -11.94 -5.77
N VAL A 46 14.18 -11.46 -5.66
CA VAL A 46 13.44 -10.85 -6.78
C VAL A 46 13.86 -9.38 -6.97
N TRP A 47 14.40 -8.75 -5.92
CA TRP A 47 14.84 -7.35 -5.94
C TRP A 47 16.27 -7.25 -5.42
N ILE A 48 17.12 -6.54 -6.16
CA ILE A 48 18.44 -6.10 -5.70
C ILE A 48 18.40 -4.60 -5.44
N LEU A 49 18.98 -4.17 -4.32
CA LEU A 49 19.20 -2.76 -4.06
C LEU A 49 20.41 -2.32 -4.88
N VAL A 50 20.22 -1.33 -5.76
CA VAL A 50 21.27 -0.77 -6.63
C VAL A 50 21.25 0.73 -6.45
N ASP A 51 22.43 1.35 -6.47
CA ASP A 51 22.55 2.81 -6.47
C ASP A 51 21.89 3.41 -7.72
N LEU A 52 21.29 4.59 -7.57
CA LEU A 52 20.67 5.29 -8.70
C LEU A 52 21.77 5.71 -9.68
N PRO A 53 21.79 5.18 -10.92
CA PRO A 53 22.83 5.54 -11.88
C PRO A 53 22.72 7.01 -12.28
N HIS A 54 23.89 7.63 -12.48
CA HIS A 54 24.00 9.04 -12.82
C HIS A 54 23.15 9.40 -14.06
N GLY A 55 22.38 10.48 -13.96
CA GLY A 55 21.52 10.95 -15.06
C GLY A 55 20.18 10.21 -15.20
N LYS A 56 19.87 9.20 -14.38
CA LYS A 56 18.56 8.56 -14.36
C LYS A 56 17.69 9.08 -13.22
N ARG A 57 16.38 9.13 -13.46
CA ARG A 57 15.39 9.44 -12.42
C ARG A 57 14.96 8.14 -11.74
N ALA A 58 14.91 8.17 -10.41
CA ALA A 58 14.32 7.07 -9.66
C ALA A 58 12.82 6.97 -10.01
N ILE A 59 12.34 5.77 -10.30
CA ILE A 59 10.92 5.50 -10.42
C ILE A 59 10.32 5.60 -9.01
N GLY A 60 9.20 6.30 -8.88
CA GLY A 60 8.50 6.39 -7.60
C GLY A 60 8.05 5.00 -7.13
N THR A 61 7.74 4.85 -5.84
CA THR A 61 7.18 3.60 -5.30
C THR A 61 5.84 3.92 -4.65
N LYS A 62 4.79 3.21 -5.08
CA LYS A 62 3.46 3.28 -4.47
C LYS A 62 3.27 2.10 -3.53
N CYS A 63 2.80 2.36 -2.31
CA CYS A 63 2.43 1.31 -1.37
C CYS A 63 0.91 1.25 -1.25
N VAL A 64 0.37 0.04 -1.22
CA VAL A 64 -1.02 -0.24 -0.88
C VAL A 64 -1.02 -0.96 0.46
N PHE A 65 -1.76 -0.42 1.41
CA PHE A 65 -1.91 -0.94 2.75
C PHE A 65 -3.29 -1.59 2.86
N ARG A 66 -3.35 -2.76 3.49
CA ARG A 66 -4.60 -3.47 3.78
C ARG A 66 -4.52 -4.14 5.14
N ASN A 67 -5.53 -3.95 5.96
CA ASN A 67 -5.72 -4.65 7.21
C ASN A 67 -6.52 -5.93 6.97
N THR A 68 -6.09 -7.00 7.62
CA THR A 68 -6.88 -8.23 7.74
C THR A 68 -7.55 -8.21 9.10
N LYS A 69 -8.88 -8.12 9.10
CA LYS A 69 -9.73 -8.22 10.30
C LYS A 69 -10.21 -9.67 10.48
N ASP A 70 -10.36 -10.10 11.72
CA ASP A 70 -10.96 -11.40 12.06
C ASP A 70 -12.49 -11.38 11.88
N GLU A 71 -13.17 -12.52 12.03
CA GLU A 71 -14.64 -12.63 12.03
C GLU A 71 -15.31 -11.72 13.07
N ARG A 72 -14.56 -11.31 14.11
CA ARG A 72 -14.98 -10.39 15.16
C ARG A 72 -14.68 -8.91 14.86
N GLY A 73 -14.15 -8.59 13.68
CA GLY A 73 -13.78 -7.22 13.29
C GLY A 73 -12.45 -6.72 13.88
N ILE A 74 -11.74 -7.56 14.65
CA ILE A 74 -10.47 -7.19 15.30
C ILE A 74 -9.32 -7.22 14.27
N MET A 75 -8.45 -6.22 14.29
CA MET A 75 -7.27 -6.15 13.42
C MET A 75 -6.26 -7.26 13.79
N VAL A 76 -6.12 -8.26 12.92
CA VAL A 76 -5.21 -9.41 13.14
C VAL A 76 -3.86 -9.17 12.48
N ARG A 77 -3.85 -8.57 11.28
CA ARG A 77 -2.60 -8.39 10.53
C ARG A 77 -2.65 -7.28 9.51
N ASN A 78 -1.60 -6.45 9.52
CA ASN A 78 -1.37 -5.39 8.56
C ASN A 78 -0.57 -5.96 7.38
N LYS A 79 -1.01 -5.69 6.15
CA LYS A 79 -0.33 -6.13 4.92
C LYS A 79 0.01 -4.91 4.07
N ALA A 80 1.29 -4.77 3.72
CA ALA A 80 1.76 -3.79 2.76
C ALA A 80 2.11 -4.46 1.43
N ARG A 81 1.73 -3.84 0.32
CA ARG A 81 2.11 -4.23 -1.04
C ARG A 81 2.83 -3.06 -1.70
N LEU A 82 4.08 -3.27 -2.11
CA LEU A 82 4.87 -2.27 -2.84
C LEU A 82 4.74 -2.49 -4.34
N PHE A 83 4.55 -1.40 -5.07
CA PHE A 83 4.50 -1.35 -6.52
C PHE A 83 5.41 -0.23 -7.01
N ALA A 84 6.08 -0.44 -8.14
CA ALA A 84 6.76 0.66 -8.82
C ALA A 84 5.69 1.61 -9.40
N GLN A 85 5.73 2.87 -8.99
CA GLN A 85 4.94 3.96 -9.55
C GLN A 85 5.63 4.43 -10.83
N GLY A 86 5.65 3.56 -11.83
CA GLY A 86 6.20 3.85 -13.16
C GLY A 86 5.06 4.02 -14.14
N TYR A 87 4.57 5.25 -14.33
CA TYR A 87 3.86 5.59 -15.56
C TYR A 87 4.83 6.38 -16.44
N THR A 88 5.56 5.64 -17.26
CA THR A 88 6.08 6.13 -18.55
C THR A 88 5.75 5.14 -19.65
N GLN A 89 4.73 4.29 -19.45
CA GLN A 89 4.16 3.51 -20.52
C GLN A 89 2.90 4.22 -20.99
N GLU A 90 3.00 4.89 -22.12
CA GLU A 90 1.82 5.37 -22.86
C GLU A 90 1.04 4.15 -23.38
N GLU A 91 -0.28 4.18 -23.24
CA GLU A 91 -1.17 3.17 -23.80
C GLU A 91 -0.93 3.09 -25.32
N GLY A 92 -0.49 1.93 -25.81
CA GLY A 92 -0.17 1.70 -27.22
C GLY A 92 1.30 1.86 -27.63
N ILE A 93 2.23 2.20 -26.72
CA ILE A 93 3.66 2.27 -27.05
C ILE A 93 4.44 1.12 -26.41
N ASN A 94 4.98 0.27 -27.28
CA ASN A 94 5.97 -0.74 -26.91
C ASN A 94 7.37 -0.11 -26.99
N TYR A 95 7.96 0.24 -25.86
CA TYR A 95 9.34 0.71 -25.81
C TYR A 95 10.27 -0.49 -26.04
N LYS A 96 11.08 -0.41 -27.08
CA LYS A 96 12.04 -1.43 -27.49
C LYS A 96 13.33 -1.34 -26.69
#